data_AF-A0A087UCS2-F1
#
_entry.id   AF-A0A087UCS2-F1
#
_cell.length_a   1.000
_cell.length_b   1.000
_cell.length_c   1.000
_cell.angle_alpha   90.00
_cell.angle_beta   90.00
_cell.angle_gamma   90.00
#
_symmetry.space_group_name_H-M   'P 1'
#
loop_
_entity.id
_entity.type
_entity.pdbx_description
1 polymer ?
#
loop_
_entity_poly.entity_id
_entity_poly.type
_entity_poly.pdbx_seq_one_letter_code
_entity_poly.pdbx_strand_id
1 'polypeptide(L)' 'METAAIKINSRIHCDGDYGTVLYVGQIQGVDGTWLGVEWDNPTRGKHSGSYNNITYFTTR' A
#
# COMPACT_ATOMS: atom_id res chain seq x y z
N MET A 1 -0.60 -12.06 22.18
CA MET A 1 -1.48 -11.07 21.53
C MET A 1 -1.21 -11.21 20.05
N GLU A 2 -2.20 -11.67 19.29
CA GLU A 2 -2.00 -11.90 17.86
C GLU A 2 -1.99 -10.53 17.17
N THR A 3 -0.83 -10.10 16.68
CA THR A 3 -0.74 -8.93 15.81
C THR A 3 -1.51 -9.29 14.55
N ALA A 4 -2.69 -8.71 14.35
CA ALA A 4 -3.48 -9.01 13.16
C ALA A 4 -2.63 -8.74 11.92
N ALA A 5 -2.46 -9.76 11.07
CA ALA A 5 -1.68 -9.64 9.85
C ALA A 5 -2.29 -8.57 8.95
N ILE A 6 -1.48 -7.61 8.50
CA ILE A 6 -1.92 -6.60 7.52
C ILE A 6 -2.21 -7.33 6.20
N LYS A 7 -3.45 -7.19 5.74
CA LYS A 7 -3.96 -7.78 4.49
C LYS A 7 -4.59 -6.72 3.60
N ILE A 8 -4.86 -7.07 2.34
CA ILE A 8 -5.64 -6.22 1.43
C ILE A 8 -6.99 -5.86 2.10
N ASN A 9 -7.42 -4.62 1.91
CA ASN A 9 -8.54 -3.93 2.56
C ASN A 9 -8.37 -3.61 4.05
N SER A 10 -7.19 -3.86 4.64
CA SER A 10 -6.91 -3.39 6.00
C SER A 10 -6.80 -1.87 6.04
N ARG A 11 -7.34 -1.29 7.11
CA ARG A 11 -7.15 0.12 7.44
C ARG A 11 -5.88 0.28 8.26
N ILE A 12 -5.06 1.26 7.88
CA ILE A 12 -3.81 1.57 8.56
C ILE A 12 -3.76 3.05 8.93
N HIS A 13 -2.96 3.35 9.94
CA HIS A 13 -2.63 4.71 10.39
C HIS A 13 -1.11 4.85 10.39
N CYS A 14 -0.58 5.87 9.74
CA CYS A 14 0.85 6.11 9.61
C CYS A 14 1.12 7.62 9.54
N ASP A 15 2.00 8.10 10.42
CA ASP A 15 2.36 9.52 10.57
C ASP A 15 1.18 10.50 10.52
N GLY A 16 0.07 10.17 11.20
CA GLY A 16 -1.11 11.04 11.29
C GLY A 16 -2.12 10.90 10.14
N ASP A 17 -1.82 10.12 9.11
CA ASP A 17 -2.74 9.86 7.99
C ASP A 17 -3.27 8.43 8.02
N TYR A 18 -4.49 8.27 7.49
CA TYR A 18 -5.14 6.97 7.34
C TYR A 18 -5.16 6.54 5.88
N GLY A 19 -5.14 5.22 5.67
CA GLY A 19 -5.24 4.66 4.33
C GLY A 19 -5.73 3.21 4.32
N THR A 20 -6.04 2.73 3.12
CA THR A 20 -6.46 1.36 2.84
C THR A 20 -5.35 0.63 2.10
N VAL A 21 -4.99 -0.55 2.58
CA VAL A 21 -4.04 -1.44 1.89
C VAL A 21 -4.72 -2.04 0.66
N LEU A 22 -4.17 -1.78 -0.52
CA LEU A 22 -4.64 -2.33 -1.80
C LEU A 22 -3.70 -3.42 -2.36
N TYR A 23 -2.48 -3.51 -1.85
CA TYR A 23 -1.50 -4.51 -2.26
C TYR A 23 -0.66 -4.97 -1.07
N VAL A 24 -0.36 -6.27 -1.03
CA VAL A 24 0.60 -6.89 -0.11
C VAL A 24 1.42 -7.88 -0.91
N GLY A 25 2.72 -7.64 -1.08
CA GLY A 25 3.56 -8.55 -1.85
C GLY A 25 4.93 -8.00 -2.25
N GLN A 26 5.66 -8.77 -3.06
CA GLN A 26 6.97 -8.38 -3.57
C GLN A 26 6.84 -7.48 -4.79
N ILE A 27 7.70 -6.47 -4.87
CA ILE A 27 7.87 -5.68 -6.10
C ILE A 27 9.06 -6.25 -6.87
N GLN A 28 8.91 -6.45 -8.18
CA GLN A 28 9.98 -6.99 -9.01
C GLN A 28 11.24 -6.13 -8.90
N GLY A 29 12.35 -6.76 -8.49
CA GLY A 29 13.64 -6.09 -8.33
C GLY A 29 13.79 -5.28 -7.05
N VAL A 30 12.87 -5.41 -6.09
CA VAL A 30 12.94 -4.74 -4.78
C VAL A 30 12.75 -5.76 -3.68
N ASP A 31 13.71 -5.83 -2.77
CA ASP A 31 13.65 -6.79 -1.66
C ASP A 31 12.54 -6.46 -0.66
N GLY A 32 12.06 -7.50 0.02
CA GLY A 32 11.06 -7.42 1.07
C GLY A 32 9.60 -7.48 0.60
N THR A 33 8.69 -7.38 1.57
CA THR A 33 7.25 -7.30 1.33
C THR A 33 6.79 -5.85 1.43
N TRP A 34 6.07 -5.42 0.41
CA TRP A 34 5.59 -4.05 0.25
C TRP A 34 4.09 -3.96 0.43
N LEU A 35 3.66 -2.83 0.98
CA LEU A 35 2.26 -2.45 1.09
C LEU A 35 1.96 -1.35 0.09
N GLY A 36 1.04 -1.62 -0.83
CA GLY A 36 0.41 -0.56 -1.63
C GLY A 36 -0.74 0.04 -0.85
N VAL A 37 -0.72 1.36 -0.64
CA VAL A 37 -1.69 2.06 0.19
C VAL A 37 -2.36 3.17 -0.59
N GLU A 38 -3.68 3.16 -0.61
CA GLU A 38 -4.49 4.32 -0.97
C GLU A 38 -4.71 5.15 0.29
N TRP A 39 -4.14 6.36 0.33
CA TRP A 39 -4.32 7.28 1.44
C TRP A 39 -5.65 8.02 1.31
N ASP A 40 -6.32 8.25 2.44
CA ASP A 40 -7.54 9.08 2.48
C ASP A 40 -7.24 10.51 2.08
N ASN A 41 -6.03 11.00 2.41
CA ASN A 41 -5.51 12.26 1.91
C ASN A 41 -4.94 12.05 0.50
N PRO A 42 -5.60 12.59 -0.55
CA PRO A 42 -5.19 12.37 -1.94
C PRO A 42 -3.81 12.96 -2.27
N THR A 43 -3.29 13.87 -1.43
CA THR A 43 -1.98 14.50 -1.65
C THR A 43 -0.80 13.71 -1.08
N ARG A 44 -1.05 12.67 -0.26
CA ARG A 44 0.01 11.89 0.41
C ARG A 44 0.56 10.75 -0.46
N GLY A 45 -0.23 10.26 -1.40
CA GLY A 45 0.18 9.20 -2.33
C GLY A 45 1.34 9.64 -3.22
N LYS A 46 2.38 8.80 -3.35
CA LYS A 46 3.51 9.06 -4.24
C LYS A 46 3.33 8.48 -5.64
N HIS A 47 2.48 7.45 -5.77
CA HIS A 47 2.31 6.67 -6.98
C HIS A 47 0.89 6.09 -7.07
N SER A 48 0.41 5.88 -8.29
CA SER A 48 -0.90 5.25 -8.58
C SER A 48 -0.88 3.72 -8.55
N GLY A 49 0.21 3.11 -8.06
CA GLY A 49 0.35 1.66 -7.89
C GLY A 49 1.14 0.92 -8.97
N SER A 50 1.86 1.66 -9.82
CA SER A 50 2.79 1.11 -10.81
C SER A 50 4.25 1.36 -10.45
N TYR A 51 5.13 0.42 -10.80
CA TYR A 51 6.59 0.54 -10.69
C TYR A 51 7.25 -0.15 -11.90
N ASN A 52 8.18 0.53 -12.57
CA ASN A 52 8.88 0.04 -13.77
C ASN A 52 7.95 -0.61 -14.82
N ASN A 53 6.88 0.09 -15.21
CA ASN A 53 5.86 -0.35 -16.17
C ASN A 53 5.03 -1.57 -15.76
N ILE A 54 5.14 -2.04 -14.51
CA ILE A 54 4.30 -3.10 -13.94
C ILE A 54 3.31 -2.45 -12.98
N THR A 55 2.01 -2.74 -13.15
CA THR A 55 0.95 -2.27 -12.26
C THR A 55 0.62 -3.34 -11.23
N TYR A 56 0.71 -2.99 -9.95
CA TYR A 56 0.44 -3.90 -8.82
C TYR A 56 -0.95 -3.65 -8.21
N PHE A 57 -1.39 -2.40 -8.22
CA PHE A 57 -2.72 -1.96 -7.82
C PHE A 57 -3.06 -0.64 -8.50
N THR A 58 -4.30 -0.18 -8.36
CA THR A 58 -4.76 1.13 -8.83
C THR A 58 -5.47 1.86 -7.71
N THR A 59 -5.22 3.15 -7.56
CA THR A 59 -5.97 4.04 -6.66
C THR A 59 -7.14 4.68 -7.42
N ARG A 60 -8.15 5.13 -6.68
CA ARG A 60 -9.29 5.88 -7.20
C ARG A 60 -8.93 7.32 -7.59
#